data_AF-A0A7S3T041-F1
#
_entry.id   AF-A0A7S3T041-F1
#
_cell.length_a   1.000
_cell.length_b   1.000
_cell.length_c   1.000
_cell.angle_alpha   90.00
_cell.angle_beta   90.00
_cell.angle_gamma   90.00
#
_symmetry.space_group_name_H-M   'P 1'
#
loop_
_entity.id
_entity.type
_entity.pdbx_description
1 polymer ?
#
loop_
_entity_poly.entity_id
_entity_poly.type
_entity_poly.pdbx_seq_one_letter_code
_entity_poly.pdbx_strand_id
1 'polypeptide(L)'
;ESSLRCRCGRGWMQPESGAGDWRCVSCGAAESLSRVLAWDTDLRGRLAAASEGGATAEVEAVLESALRRCHPNHAVALQARLRLVQLASSDADRCRRAEQALSVAARVCGKYDEQLGDLYCTLSARRGL
;
A
#
# COMPACT_ATOMS: atom_id res chain seq x y z
N GLU A 1 2.05 13.40 -3.26
CA GLU A 1 3.24 13.14 -2.41
C GLU A 1 3.55 11.65 -2.47
N SER A 2 4.79 11.22 -2.69
CA SER A 2 5.04 9.78 -2.90
C SER A 2 4.72 8.92 -1.67
N SER A 3 4.19 7.72 -1.92
CA SER A 3 3.49 6.89 -0.93
C SER A 3 4.39 6.04 -0.04
N LEU A 4 5.71 6.01 -0.26
CA LEU A 4 6.63 5.09 0.41
C LEU A 4 7.61 5.83 1.32
N ARG A 5 7.67 5.45 2.59
CA ARG A 5 8.60 6.00 3.56
C ARG A 5 9.96 5.31 3.41
N CYS A 6 11.03 6.11 3.44
CA CYS A 6 12.39 5.58 3.40
C CYS A 6 12.71 4.83 4.71
N ARG A 7 13.56 3.80 4.60
CA ARG A 7 14.12 3.07 5.76
C ARG A 7 14.89 3.96 6.74
N CYS A 8 15.36 5.12 6.30
CA CYS A 8 16.02 6.09 7.18
C CYS A 8 15.05 6.73 8.20
N GLY A 9 13.73 6.56 8.03
CA GLY A 9 12.68 7.10 8.89
C GLY A 9 12.41 8.61 8.71
N ARG A 10 13.27 9.32 7.98
CA ARG A 10 13.29 10.79 7.89
C ARG A 10 12.62 11.38 6.65
N GLY A 11 12.34 10.58 5.62
CA GLY A 11 11.82 11.10 4.34
C GLY A 11 11.00 10.12 3.54
N TRP A 12 10.32 10.66 2.52
CA TRP A 12 9.58 9.89 1.52
C TRP A 12 10.46 9.54 0.33
N MET A 13 10.19 8.40 -0.29
CA MET A 13 10.85 7.94 -1.51
C MET A 13 10.10 8.51 -2.70
N GLN A 14 10.79 9.15 -3.63
CA GLN A 14 10.21 9.63 -4.89
C GLN A 14 10.77 8.82 -6.07
N PRO A 15 9.95 8.48 -7.08
CA PRO A 15 10.45 7.83 -8.28
C PRO A 15 11.36 8.79 -9.06
N GLU A 16 12.53 8.31 -9.47
CA GLU A 16 13.39 9.06 -10.39
C GLU A 16 12.82 8.98 -11.81
N SER A 17 12.78 10.12 -12.50
CA SER A 17 12.40 10.19 -13.90
C SER A 17 13.36 9.36 -14.78
N GLY A 18 12.86 8.28 -15.36
CA GLY A 18 13.53 7.51 -16.41
C GLY A 18 14.16 6.17 -15.99
N ALA A 19 14.42 5.92 -14.70
CA ALA A 19 15.20 4.75 -14.26
C ALA A 19 14.41 3.69 -13.46
N GLY A 20 13.20 4.00 -12.99
CA GLY A 20 12.43 3.09 -12.13
C GLY A 20 12.93 3.02 -10.69
N ASP A 21 14.15 3.48 -10.40
CA ASP A 21 14.67 3.59 -9.04
C ASP A 21 13.99 4.72 -8.28
N TRP A 22 13.83 4.51 -6.97
CA TRP A 22 13.21 5.46 -6.05
C TRP A 22 14.29 6.06 -5.17
N ARG A 23 14.29 7.38 -4.97
CA ARG A 23 15.25 8.06 -4.10
C ARG A 23 14.56 8.71 -2.91
N CYS A 24 15.14 8.55 -1.73
CA CYS A 24 14.71 9.30 -0.55
C CYS A 24 15.04 10.78 -0.67
N VAL A 25 14.05 11.65 -0.51
CA VAL A 25 14.24 13.11 -0.54
C VAL A 25 15.10 13.65 0.61
N SER A 26 15.22 12.90 1.71
CA SER A 26 15.93 13.38 2.91
C SER A 26 17.35 12.85 3.06
N CYS A 27 17.65 11.64 2.56
CA CYS A 27 18.98 11.03 2.70
C CYS A 27 19.61 10.55 1.40
N GLY A 28 18.91 10.68 0.26
CA GLY A 28 19.42 10.28 -1.04
C GLY A 28 19.54 8.77 -1.26
N ALA A 29 19.12 7.93 -0.29
CA ALA A 29 19.13 6.48 -0.44
C ALA A 29 18.24 6.05 -1.61
N ALA A 30 18.78 5.20 -2.48
CA ALA A 30 18.05 4.61 -3.59
C ALA A 30 17.44 3.26 -3.20
N GLU A 31 16.25 2.96 -3.71
CA GLU A 31 15.61 1.67 -3.64
C GLU A 31 15.12 1.29 -5.03
N SER A 32 15.48 0.08 -5.49
CA SER A 32 15.13 -0.35 -6.84
C SER A 32 13.64 -0.60 -6.97
N LEU A 33 13.11 -0.38 -8.18
CA LEU A 33 11.72 -0.69 -8.51
C LEU A 33 11.31 -2.11 -8.11
N SER A 34 12.16 -3.08 -8.48
CA SER A 34 11.94 -4.50 -8.21
C SER A 34 11.77 -4.79 -6.72
N ARG A 35 12.50 -4.08 -5.86
CA ARG A 35 12.45 -4.25 -4.41
C ARG A 35 11.19 -3.64 -3.82
N VAL A 36 10.76 -2.48 -4.34
CA VAL A 36 9.48 -1.87 -3.97
C VAL A 36 8.32 -2.80 -4.33
N LEU A 37 8.31 -3.34 -5.55
CA LEU A 37 7.25 -4.26 -6.00
C LEU A 37 7.24 -5.57 -5.22
N ALA A 38 8.41 -6.20 -4.99
CA ALA A 38 8.48 -7.43 -4.22
C ALA A 38 7.93 -7.25 -2.79
N TRP A 39 8.23 -6.11 -2.16
CA TRP A 39 7.69 -5.78 -0.85
C TRP A 39 6.17 -5.51 -0.90
N ASP A 40 5.64 -4.79 -1.90
CA ASP A 40 4.20 -4.55 -2.01
C ASP A 40 3.42 -5.86 -2.26
N THR A 41 3.93 -6.72 -3.13
CA THR A 41 3.38 -8.06 -3.38
C THR A 41 3.37 -8.91 -2.11
N ASP A 42 4.48 -8.94 -1.35
CA ASP A 42 4.54 -9.65 -0.06
C ASP A 42 3.49 -9.13 0.92
N LEU A 43 3.38 -7.81 1.05
CA LEU A 43 2.45 -7.19 2.00
C LEU A 43 0.99 -7.49 1.63
N ARG A 44 0.65 -7.45 0.34
CA ARG A 44 -0.67 -7.86 -0.18
C ARG A 44 -0.96 -9.34 0.09
N GLY A 45 0.03 -10.21 -0.16
CA GLY A 45 -0.10 -11.65 0.10
C GLY A 45 -0.35 -11.95 1.59
N ARG A 46 0.38 -11.28 2.47
CA ARG A 46 0.19 -11.38 3.92
C ARG A 46 -1.19 -10.88 4.36
N LEU A 47 -1.68 -9.79 3.77
CA LEU A 47 -3.03 -9.30 4.05
C LEU A 47 -4.09 -10.32 3.63
N ALA A 48 -3.95 -10.93 2.45
CA ALA A 48 -4.88 -11.95 1.97
C ALA A 48 -4.93 -13.15 2.91
N ALA A 49 -3.77 -13.70 3.27
CA ALA A 49 -3.67 -14.83 4.21
C ALA A 49 -4.27 -14.50 5.58
N ALA A 50 -3.94 -13.33 6.16
CA ALA A 50 -4.51 -12.89 7.44
C ALA A 50 -6.04 -12.68 7.36
N SER A 51 -6.53 -12.23 6.21
CA SER A 51 -7.96 -12.02 5.98
C SER A 51 -8.72 -13.34 5.91
N GLU A 52 -8.15 -14.35 5.26
CA GLU A 52 -8.71 -15.71 5.17
C GLU A 52 -8.71 -16.40 6.54
N GLY A 53 -7.64 -16.27 7.32
CA GLY A 53 -7.54 -16.83 8.66
C GLY A 53 -8.50 -16.19 9.68
N GLY A 54 -9.00 -14.98 9.41
CA GLY A 54 -9.95 -14.28 10.27
C GLY A 54 -9.37 -13.78 11.60
N ALA A 55 -8.04 -13.83 11.77
CA ALA A 55 -7.36 -13.42 12.98
C ALA A 55 -7.12 -11.90 12.98
N THR A 56 -7.81 -11.18 13.87
CA THR A 56 -7.66 -9.72 14.03
C THR A 56 -6.20 -9.31 14.23
N ALA A 57 -5.46 -10.02 15.08
CA ALA A 57 -4.07 -9.71 15.40
C ALA A 57 -3.14 -9.79 14.17
N GLU A 58 -3.41 -10.70 13.23
CA GLU A 58 -2.61 -10.83 12.01
C GLU A 58 -2.86 -9.67 11.05
N VAL A 59 -4.12 -9.25 10.92
CA VAL A 59 -4.49 -8.08 10.12
C VAL A 59 -3.91 -6.80 10.73
N GLU A 60 -3.89 -6.67 12.07
CA GLU A 60 -3.23 -5.56 12.78
C GLU A 60 -1.72 -5.54 12.53
N ALA A 61 -1.05 -6.70 12.56
CA ALA A 61 0.39 -6.81 12.27
C ALA A 61 0.72 -6.40 10.82
N VAL A 62 -0.15 -6.74 9.86
CA VAL A 62 -0.02 -6.29 8.47
C VAL A 62 -0.24 -4.78 8.36
N LEU A 63 -1.27 -4.23 9.02
CA LEU A 63 -1.52 -2.79 9.03
C LEU A 63 -0.34 -2.01 9.64
N GLU A 64 0.22 -2.47 10.75
CA GLU A 64 1.37 -1.83 11.38
C GLU A 64 2.61 -1.90 10.46
N SER A 65 2.82 -3.04 9.80
CA SER A 65 3.88 -3.20 8.79
C SER A 65 3.70 -2.24 7.61
N ALA A 66 2.46 -2.06 7.15
CA ALA A 66 2.11 -1.09 6.11
C ALA A 66 2.42 0.34 6.58
N LEU A 67 1.92 0.77 7.74
CA LEU A 67 2.06 2.15 8.23
C LEU A 67 3.52 2.55 8.53
N ARG A 68 4.40 1.58 8.81
CA ARG A 68 5.85 1.84 8.92
C ARG A 68 6.47 2.29 7.59
N ARG A 69 5.90 1.85 6.46
CA ARG A 69 6.52 1.98 5.14
C ARG A 69 5.67 2.72 4.11
N CYS A 70 4.38 2.87 4.35
CA CYS A 70 3.44 3.51 3.45
C CYS A 70 2.81 4.74 4.07
N HIS A 71 2.32 5.63 3.22
CA HIS A 71 1.35 6.63 3.64
C HIS A 71 0.10 5.95 4.25
N PRO A 72 -0.54 6.52 5.29
CA PRO A 72 -1.75 5.96 5.89
C PRO A 72 -2.92 5.69 4.93
N ASN A 73 -2.91 6.30 3.74
CA ASN A 73 -3.94 6.10 2.71
C ASN A 73 -3.48 5.18 1.57
N HIS A 74 -2.38 4.47 1.73
CA HIS A 74 -1.96 3.44 0.79
C HIS A 74 -3.00 2.31 0.73
N ALA A 75 -3.23 1.74 -0.45
CA ALA A 75 -4.28 0.74 -0.70
C ALA A 75 -4.28 -0.40 0.35
N VAL A 76 -3.11 -0.98 0.61
CA VAL A 76 -2.96 -2.07 1.60
C VAL A 76 -3.33 -1.63 3.03
N ALA A 77 -2.99 -0.40 3.44
CA ALA A 77 -3.35 0.11 4.76
C ALA A 77 -4.86 0.36 4.88
N LEU A 78 -5.50 0.84 3.81
CA LEU A 78 -6.95 1.01 3.75
C LEU A 78 -7.68 -0.34 3.78
N GLN A 79 -7.21 -1.32 3.01
CA GLN A 79 -7.78 -2.68 2.99
C GLN A 79 -7.65 -3.37 4.35
N ALA A 80 -6.49 -3.26 5.03
CA ALA A 80 -6.32 -3.83 6.36
C ALA A 80 -7.27 -3.20 7.39
N ARG A 81 -7.47 -1.86 7.36
CA ARG A 81 -8.45 -1.17 8.22
C ARG A 81 -9.87 -1.62 7.94
N LEU A 82 -10.24 -1.77 6.66
CA LEU A 82 -11.55 -2.30 6.29
C LEU A 82 -11.77 -3.68 6.90
N ARG A 83 -10.79 -4.56 6.77
CA ARG A 83 -10.87 -5.91 7.28
C ARG A 83 -11.04 -5.93 8.80
N LEU A 84 -10.32 -5.07 9.53
CA LEU A 84 -10.50 -4.94 10.98
C LEU A 84 -11.92 -4.49 11.36
N VAL A 85 -12.52 -3.56 10.62
CA VAL A 85 -13.93 -3.17 10.85
C VAL A 85 -14.87 -4.34 10.61
N GLN A 86 -14.66 -5.11 9.53
CA GLN A 86 -15.46 -6.30 9.23
C GLN A 86 -15.31 -7.41 10.28
N LEU A 87 -14.12 -7.58 10.86
CA LEU A 87 -13.88 -8.54 11.93
C LEU A 87 -14.48 -8.09 13.27
N ALA A 88 -14.48 -6.78 13.54
CA ALA A 88 -15.01 -6.22 14.79
C ALA A 88 -16.55 -6.03 14.79
N SER A 89 -17.21 -6.16 13.64
CA SER A 89 -18.61 -5.82 13.47
C SER A 89 -19.36 -6.85 12.62
N SER A 90 -20.39 -7.48 13.21
CA SER A 90 -21.38 -8.27 12.46
C SER A 90 -22.43 -7.40 11.75
N ASP A 91 -22.46 -6.09 12.03
CA ASP A 91 -23.36 -5.14 11.38
C ASP A 91 -22.87 -4.81 9.95
N ALA A 92 -23.61 -5.33 8.97
CA ALA A 92 -23.36 -5.13 7.55
C ALA A 92 -23.48 -3.67 7.10
N ASP A 93 -24.33 -2.85 7.73
CA ASP A 93 -24.46 -1.42 7.41
C ASP A 93 -23.26 -0.62 7.88
N ARG A 94 -22.68 -1.00 9.02
CA ARG A 94 -21.42 -0.41 9.49
C ARG A 94 -20.26 -0.77 8.58
N CYS A 95 -20.19 -2.03 8.12
CA CYS A 95 -19.19 -2.47 7.13
C CYS A 95 -19.33 -1.70 5.82
N ARG A 96 -20.55 -1.60 5.25
CA ARG A 96 -20.82 -0.83 4.02
C ARG A 96 -20.40 0.64 4.14
N ARG A 97 -20.69 1.29 5.27
CA ARG A 97 -20.28 2.69 5.50
C ARG A 97 -18.76 2.84 5.57
N ALA A 98 -18.07 1.90 6.21
CA ALA A 98 -16.61 1.89 6.24
C ALA A 98 -16.02 1.68 4.84
N GLU A 99 -16.59 0.77 4.04
CA GLU A 99 -16.21 0.57 2.63
C GLU A 99 -16.39 1.84 1.80
N GLN A 100 -17.52 2.53 1.94
CA GLN A 100 -17.78 3.80 1.26
C GLN A 100 -16.79 4.89 1.68
N ALA A 101 -16.52 5.04 2.98
CA ALA A 101 -15.56 6.03 3.48
C ALA A 101 -14.13 5.75 2.97
N LEU A 102 -13.73 4.48 2.93
CA LEU A 102 -12.43 4.07 2.40
C LEU A 102 -12.35 4.19 0.88
N SER A 103 -13.44 3.96 0.15
CA SER A 103 -13.54 4.20 -1.30
C SER A 103 -13.40 5.68 -1.63
N VAL A 104 -14.04 6.57 -0.85
CA VAL A 104 -13.84 8.01 -0.98
C VAL A 104 -12.39 8.40 -0.67
N ALA A 105 -11.82 7.87 0.42
CA ALA A 105 -10.41 8.11 0.77
C ALA A 105 -9.46 7.63 -0.34
N ALA A 106 -9.71 6.45 -0.91
CA ALA A 106 -8.95 5.90 -2.04
C ALA A 106 -9.09 6.76 -3.30
N ARG A 107 -10.29 7.28 -3.60
CA ARG A 107 -10.54 8.14 -4.76
C ARG A 107 -9.89 9.52 -4.62
N VAL A 108 -9.90 10.10 -3.43
CA VAL A 108 -9.14 11.34 -3.12
C VAL A 108 -7.63 11.07 -3.18
N CYS A 109 -7.22 9.83 -2.89
CA CYS A 109 -5.86 9.34 -2.99
C CYS A 109 -5.52 8.70 -4.35
N GLY A 110 -6.38 8.83 -5.38
CA GLY A 110 -6.29 8.09 -6.65
C GLY A 110 -4.94 8.25 -7.36
N LYS A 111 -4.24 9.36 -7.10
CA LYS A 111 -2.86 9.60 -7.55
C LYS A 111 -1.85 8.54 -7.10
N TYR A 112 -2.11 7.80 -6.02
CA TYR A 112 -1.17 6.85 -5.42
C TYR A 112 -1.30 5.44 -5.98
N ASP A 113 -2.52 5.00 -6.29
CA ASP A 113 -2.75 3.75 -7.02
C ASP A 113 -2.51 3.94 -8.52
N GLU A 114 -2.75 5.11 -9.11
CA GLU A 114 -2.30 5.43 -10.48
C GLU A 114 -0.78 5.36 -10.61
N GLN A 115 -0.02 5.88 -9.64
CA GLN A 115 1.45 5.81 -9.68
C GLN A 115 2.01 4.39 -9.58
N LEU A 116 1.34 3.47 -8.89
CA LEU A 116 1.70 2.05 -8.87
C LEU A 116 1.10 1.30 -10.07
N GLY A 117 -0.08 1.68 -10.53
CA GLY A 117 -0.77 1.13 -11.70
C GLY A 117 -0.07 1.44 -13.02
N ASP A 118 0.30 2.70 -13.26
CA ASP A 118 1.12 3.15 -14.38
C ASP A 118 2.49 2.44 -14.39
N LEU A 119 3.01 2.13 -13.21
CA LEU A 119 4.28 1.41 -13.01
C LEU A 119 4.15 -0.08 -13.35
N TYR A 120 3.05 -0.73 -12.95
CA TYR A 120 2.72 -2.09 -13.39
C TYR A 120 2.53 -2.13 -14.92
N CYS A 121 1.78 -1.18 -15.49
CA CYS A 121 1.56 -1.06 -16.93
C CYS A 121 2.86 -0.83 -17.72
N THR A 122 3.76 0.03 -17.22
CA THR A 122 5.07 0.30 -17.86
C THR A 122 5.97 -0.94 -17.88
N LEU A 123 5.87 -1.80 -16.86
CA LEU A 123 6.63 -3.04 -16.80
C LEU A 123 6.04 -4.16 -17.67
N SER A 124 4.72 -4.30 -17.73
CA SER A 124 4.07 -5.23 -18.66
C SER A 124 4.45 -4.90 -20.10
N ALA A 125 4.41 -3.60 -20.45
CA ALA A 125 4.83 -3.11 -21.77
C ALA A 125 6.33 -3.36 -22.09
N ARG A 126 7.22 -3.30 -21.08
CA ARG A 126 8.67 -3.55 -21.26
C ARG A 126 9.07 -5.03 -21.21
N ARG A 127 8.25 -5.90 -20.62
CA ARG A 127 8.51 -7.34 -20.53
C ARG A 127 7.85 -8.16 -21.63
N GLY A 128 7.05 -7.57 -22.51
CA GLY A 128 6.38 -8.29 -23.59
C GLY A 128 5.39 -9.34 -23.08
N LEU A 129 4.62 -8.97 -22.05
CA LEU A 129 3.42 -9.70 -21.61
C LEU A 129 2.18 -8.94 -22.04
#